data_AF-A0A160VEU3-F1
#
_entry.id   AF-A0A160VEU3-F1
#
_cell.length_a   1.000
_cell.length_b   1.000
_cell.length_c   1.000
_cell.angle_alpha   90.00
_cell.angle_beta   90.00
_cell.angle_gamma   90.00
#
_symmetry.space_group_name_H-M   'P 1'
#
loop_
_entity.id
_entity.type
_entity.pdbx_description
1 polymer ?
#
loop_
_entity_poly.entity_id
_entity_poly.type
_entity_poly.pdbx_seq_one_letter_code
_entity_poly.pdbx_strand_id
1 'polypeptide(L)'
;MSADSSKKQKKFCDKQKFQYPMLSDEGKDVLKGYGVWGQKKFMGREYDGIFRNTYVIDEKGLIEKAYKKVNVKTHVQDILAEL
;
A
#
# COMPACT_ATOMS: atom_id res chain seq x y z
N MET A 1 -3.64 -0.22 -2.16
CA MET A 1 -3.42 -1.26 -3.18
C MET A 1 -2.81 -2.48 -2.51
N SER A 2 -3.18 -3.69 -2.92
CA SER A 2 -2.46 -4.93 -2.58
C SER A 2 -2.49 -5.90 -3.77
N ALA A 3 -1.82 -7.05 -3.64
CA ALA A 3 -1.84 -8.12 -4.63
C ALA A 3 -3.07 -9.05 -4.52
N ASP A 4 -4.08 -8.67 -3.71
CA ASP A 4 -5.35 -9.38 -3.64
C ASP A 4 -6.19 -9.10 -4.88
N SER A 5 -6.96 -10.09 -5.31
CA SER A 5 -7.81 -9.95 -6.49
C SER A 5 -8.89 -8.89 -6.35
N SER A 6 -9.34 -8.37 -7.48
CA SER A 6 -10.40 -7.36 -7.56
C SER A 6 -11.65 -7.77 -6.76
N LYS A 7 -12.03 -9.05 -6.82
CA LYS A 7 -13.14 -9.64 -6.04
C LYS A 7 -12.89 -9.59 -4.53
N LYS A 8 -11.67 -9.87 -4.07
CA LYS A 8 -11.31 -9.79 -2.64
C LYS A 8 -11.27 -8.34 -2.17
N GLN A 9 -10.69 -7.44 -2.95
CA GLN A 9 -10.66 -6.00 -2.65
C GLN A 9 -12.08 -5.44 -2.52
N LYS A 10 -12.96 -5.77 -3.47
CA LYS A 10 -14.36 -5.32 -3.43
C LYS A 10 -15.05 -5.79 -2.15
N LYS A 11 -14.95 -7.09 -1.81
CA LYS A 11 -15.51 -7.63 -0.56
C LYS A 11 -14.97 -6.93 0.68
N PHE A 12 -13.68 -6.59 0.70
CA PHE A 12 -13.06 -5.89 1.81
C PHE A 12 -13.56 -4.44 1.92
N CYS A 13 -13.61 -3.71 0.81
CA CYS A 13 -14.17 -2.35 0.75
C CYS A 13 -15.62 -2.32 1.22
N ASP A 14 -16.45 -3.23 0.73
CA ASP A 14 -17.86 -3.32 1.10
C ASP A 14 -18.02 -3.62 2.61
N LYS A 15 -17.23 -4.55 3.15
CA LYS A 15 -17.25 -4.92 4.57
C LYS A 15 -16.82 -3.77 5.48
N GLN A 16 -15.79 -3.02 5.09
CA GLN A 16 -15.26 -1.90 5.86
C GLN A 16 -15.94 -0.57 5.56
N LYS A 17 -16.87 -0.54 4.59
CA LYS A 17 -17.60 0.66 4.14
C LYS A 17 -16.69 1.81 3.72
N PHE A 18 -15.62 1.50 2.98
CA PHE A 18 -14.73 2.54 2.47
C PHE A 18 -15.46 3.42 1.44
N GLN A 19 -15.21 4.72 1.50
CA GLN A 19 -15.78 5.71 0.57
C GLN A 19 -14.92 5.91 -0.69
N TYR A 20 -13.84 5.15 -0.81
CA TYR A 20 -12.89 5.21 -1.91
C TYR A 20 -12.60 3.81 -2.46
N PRO A 21 -12.26 3.69 -3.75
CA PRO A 21 -11.90 2.41 -4.34
C PRO A 21 -10.57 1.89 -3.78
N MET A 22 -10.41 0.57 -3.78
CA MET A 22 -9.13 -0.08 -3.48
C MET A 22 -8.61 -0.79 -4.72
N LEU A 23 -7.41 -0.40 -5.15
CA LEU A 23 -6.75 -0.98 -6.31
C LEU A 23 -6.25 -2.41 -6.04
N SER A 24 -6.44 -3.28 -7.03
CA SER A 24 -5.97 -4.66 -7.10
C SER A 24 -4.79 -4.75 -8.06
N ASP A 25 -3.64 -5.23 -7.59
CA ASP A 25 -2.43 -5.42 -8.40
C ASP A 25 -1.95 -6.89 -8.32
N GLU A 26 -2.75 -7.81 -8.88
CA GLU A 26 -2.49 -9.25 -8.84
C GLU A 26 -1.14 -9.62 -9.52
N GLY A 27 -0.83 -8.92 -10.62
CA GLY A 27 0.43 -9.03 -11.37
C GLY A 27 1.64 -8.50 -10.61
N LYS A 28 1.41 -7.60 -9.64
CA LYS A 28 2.42 -6.93 -8.81
C LYS A 28 3.29 -5.94 -9.58
N ASP A 29 2.89 -5.55 -10.79
CA ASP A 29 3.70 -4.70 -11.65
C ASP A 29 3.82 -3.29 -11.08
N VAL A 30 2.73 -2.77 -10.51
CA VAL A 30 2.75 -1.47 -9.84
C VAL A 30 3.52 -1.57 -8.52
N LEU A 31 3.30 -2.62 -7.73
CA LEU A 31 4.04 -2.87 -6.49
C LEU A 31 5.56 -2.97 -6.73
N LYS A 32 5.98 -3.61 -7.83
CA LYS A 32 7.39 -3.66 -8.26
C LYS A 32 7.88 -2.29 -8.74
N GLY A 33 7.08 -1.59 -9.56
CA GLY A 33 7.42 -0.25 -10.06
C GLY A 33 7.67 0.77 -8.94
N TYR A 34 6.91 0.68 -7.84
CA TYR A 34 7.11 1.51 -6.65
C TYR A 34 8.20 0.98 -5.69
N GLY A 35 8.85 -0.14 -6.01
CA GLY A 35 9.90 -0.75 -5.18
C GLY A 35 9.40 -1.28 -3.83
N VAL A 36 8.12 -1.66 -3.74
CA VAL A 36 7.50 -2.13 -2.49
C VAL A 36 7.28 -3.64 -2.44
N TRP A 37 7.66 -4.37 -3.48
CA TRP A 37 7.69 -5.82 -3.49
C TRP A 37 9.10 -6.34 -3.28
N GLY A 38 9.30 -7.25 -2.33
CA GLY A 38 10.60 -7.92 -2.16
C GLY A 38 10.64 -8.91 -1.01
N GLN A 39 11.82 -9.49 -0.80
CA GLN A 39 12.03 -10.53 0.20
C GLN A 39 11.84 -10.03 1.63
N LYS A 40 11.12 -10.84 2.41
CA LYS A 40 10.91 -10.68 3.85
C LYS A 40 11.34 -11.94 4.56
N LYS A 41 11.91 -11.77 5.74
CA LYS A 41 12.23 -12.87 6.66
C LYS A 41 11.27 -12.83 7.84
N PHE A 42 10.58 -13.95 8.08
CA PHE A 42 9.74 -14.12 9.27
C PHE A 42 9.94 -15.51 9.84
N MET A 43 10.31 -15.59 11.13
CA MET A 43 10.52 -16.86 11.84
C MET A 43 11.42 -17.84 11.06
N GLY A 44 12.54 -17.34 10.53
CA GLY A 44 13.51 -18.16 9.78
C GLY A 44 13.11 -18.52 8.35
N ARG A 45 11.89 -18.16 7.89
CA ARG A 45 11.44 -18.36 6.51
C ARG A 45 11.57 -17.09 5.70
N GLU A 46 11.99 -17.24 4.45
CA GLU A 46 12.05 -16.16 3.46
C GLU A 46 10.89 -16.29 2.47
N TYR A 47 10.22 -15.18 2.22
CA TYR A 47 9.11 -15.09 1.27
C TYR A 47 9.03 -13.67 0.72
N ASP A 48 8.59 -13.52 -0.52
CA ASP A 48 8.31 -12.20 -1.05
C ASP A 48 7.01 -11.64 -0.50
N GLY A 49 7.01 -10.35 -0.20
CA GLY A 49 5.81 -9.67 0.26
C GLY A 49 5.86 -8.16 0.08
N ILE A 50 4.71 -7.55 0.34
CA ILE A 50 4.50 -6.11 0.14
C ILE A 50 5.01 -5.33 1.37
N PHE A 51 5.99 -4.45 1.18
CA PHE A 51 6.38 -3.44 2.18
C PHE A 51 5.29 -2.36 2.26
N ARG A 52 4.87 -2.04 3.50
CA ARG A 52 3.83 -1.03 3.72
C ARG A 52 4.45 0.37 3.60
N ASN A 53 4.16 1.00 2.47
CA ASN A 53 4.56 2.37 2.19
C ASN A 53 3.33 3.21 1.81
N THR A 54 3.47 4.53 1.91
CA THR A 54 2.48 5.49 1.41
C THR A 54 3.21 6.57 0.62
N TYR A 55 2.60 7.03 -0.46
CA TYR A 55 3.15 8.04 -1.34
C TYR A 55 2.10 9.13 -1.54
N VAL A 56 2.53 10.39 -1.48
CA VAL A 56 1.73 11.56 -1.86
C VAL A 56 2.21 11.97 -3.24
N ILE A 57 1.26 12.11 -4.18
CA ILE A 57 1.52 12.36 -5.59
C ILE A 57 0.77 13.62 -5.99
N ASP A 58 1.45 14.57 -6.64
CA ASP A 58 0.88 15.83 -7.11
C ASP A 58 0.02 15.65 -8.38
N GLU A 59 -0.60 16.73 -8.86
CA GLU A 59 -1.39 16.70 -10.10
C GLU A 59 -0.59 16.41 -11.38
N LYS A 60 0.74 16.51 -11.32
CA LYS A 60 1.66 16.22 -12.43
C LYS A 60 2.14 14.77 -12.40
N GLY A 61 1.75 14.00 -11.39
CA GLY A 61 2.15 12.61 -11.22
C GLY A 61 3.52 12.44 -10.56
N LEU A 62 4.07 13.49 -9.93
CA LEU A 62 5.33 13.43 -9.21
C LEU A 62 5.10 13.05 -7.74
N ILE A 63 5.98 12.21 -7.20
CA ILE A 63 5.96 11.83 -5.78
C ILE A 63 6.54 13.00 -4.97
N GLU A 64 5.70 13.70 -4.22
CA GLU A 64 6.12 14.77 -3.31
C GLU A 64 6.64 14.21 -1.98
N LYS A 65 6.00 13.15 -1.46
CA LYS A 65 6.37 12.52 -0.19
C LYS A 65 6.31 11.00 -0.26
N ALA A 66 7.22 10.34 0.44
CA ALA A 66 7.29 8.88 0.53
C ALA A 66 7.51 8.42 1.97
N TYR A 67 6.50 7.77 2.55
CA TYR A 67 6.51 7.22 3.89
C TYR A 67 6.80 5.72 3.84
N LYS A 68 7.88 5.28 4.48
CA LYS A 68 8.31 3.87 4.52
C LYS A 68 8.29 3.35 5.96
N LYS A 69 8.06 2.05 6.15
CA LYS A 69 8.08 1.37 7.46
C LYS A 69 7.18 2.05 8.52
N VAL A 70 5.98 2.42 8.10
CA VAL A 70 5.05 3.26 8.89
C VAL A 70 4.40 2.52 10.05
N ASN A 71 4.08 3.24 11.13
CA ASN A 71 3.31 2.71 12.25
C ASN A 71 1.81 2.91 12.00
N VAL A 72 1.09 1.80 11.80
CA VAL A 72 -0.34 1.79 11.44
C VAL A 72 -1.22 2.61 12.39
N LYS A 73 -0.85 2.71 13.68
CA LYS A 73 -1.66 3.40 14.69
C LYS A 73 -1.62 4.92 14.58
N THR A 74 -0.53 5.48 14.07
CA THR A 74 -0.28 6.93 14.02
C THR A 74 -0.25 7.48 12.61
N HIS A 75 -0.02 6.61 11.62
CA HIS A 75 0.34 7.02 10.25
C HIS A 75 -0.67 7.96 9.58
N VAL A 76 -1.96 7.81 9.87
CA VAL A 76 -2.99 8.70 9.28
C VAL A 76 -2.82 10.12 9.82
N GLN A 77 -2.59 10.26 11.13
CA GLN A 77 -2.34 11.55 11.77
C GLN A 77 -1.02 12.15 11.30
N ASP A 78 0.02 11.32 11.15
CA ASP A 78 1.34 11.74 10.65
C ASP A 78 1.21 12.35 9.25
N ILE A 79 0.45 11.71 8.35
CA ILE A 79 0.17 12.27 7.01
C ILE A 79 -0.64 13.56 7.09
N LEU A 80 -1.73 13.58 7.86
CA LEU A 80 -2.62 14.76 7.93
C LEU A 80 -1.95 16.01 8.51
N ALA A 81 -0.93 15.84 9.37
CA ALA A 81 -0.17 16.96 9.91
C ALA A 81 0.84 17.55 8.91
N GLU A 82 1.17 16.79 7.87
CA GLU A 82 2.18 17.14 6.87
C GLU A 82 1.58 17.53 5.51
N LEU A 83 0.32 17.17 5.24
CA LEU A 83 -0.43 17.63 4.06
C LEU A 83 -0.87 19.08 4.23
#